data_AF-A0A2D6NHV7-F1
#
_entry.id   AF-A0A2D6NHV7-F1
#
_cell.length_a   1.000
_cell.length_b   1.000
_cell.length_c   1.000
_cell.angle_alpha   90.00
_cell.angle_beta   90.00
_cell.angle_gamma   90.00
#
_symmetry.space_group_name_H-M   'P 1'
#
loop_
_entity.id
_entity.type
_entity.pdbx_description
1 polymer ?
#
loop_
_entity_poly.entity_id
_entity_poly.type
_entity_poly.pdbx_seq_one_letter_code
_entity_poly.pdbx_strand_id
1 'polypeptide(L)' 'MSIDKFKRVIWRLREMKTNSLGIYTNKQIRRAIMEEIGTDERTIEMTIKKLIEMEMLSKEELGNMKIKEGIE' A
#
# COMPACT_ATOMS: atom_id res chain seq x y z
N MET A 1 3.45 -13.35 -4.35
CA MET A 1 3.54 -12.31 -5.41
C MET A 1 4.93 -12.35 -6.04
N SER A 2 5.06 -12.13 -7.35
CA SER A 2 6.36 -12.04 -8.02
C SER A 2 7.10 -10.74 -7.67
N ILE A 3 8.43 -10.74 -7.81
CA ILE A 3 9.28 -9.57 -7.53
C ILE A 3 8.88 -8.37 -8.40
N ASP A 4 8.51 -8.57 -9.66
CA ASP A 4 8.04 -7.50 -10.55
C ASP A 4 6.76 -6.83 -10.06
N LYS A 5 5.77 -7.62 -9.65
CA LYS A 5 4.52 -7.09 -9.09
C LYS A 5 4.79 -6.33 -7.79
N PHE A 6 5.69 -6.84 -6.94
CA PHE A 6 6.13 -6.16 -5.73
C PHE A 6 6.79 -4.80 -6.01
N LYS A 7 7.71 -4.73 -6.97
CA LYS A 7 8.34 -3.47 -7.40
C LYS A 7 7.31 -2.47 -7.93
N ARG A 8 6.32 -2.92 -8.70
CA ARG A 8 5.23 -2.07 -9.20
C ARG A 8 4.37 -1.49 -8.09
N VAL A 9 4.02 -2.28 -7.07
CA VAL A 9 3.29 -1.79 -5.88
C VAL A 9 4.08 -0.65 -5.21
N ILE A 10 5.38 -0.84 -4.97
CA ILE A 10 6.23 0.18 -4.34
C ILE A 10 6.29 1.44 -5.20
N TRP A 11 6.52 1.29 -6.51
CA TRP A 11 6.63 2.42 -7.42
C TRP A 11 5.34 3.24 -7.44
N ARG A 12 4.17 2.61 -7.49
CA ARG A 12 2.88 3.32 -7.45
C ARG A 12 2.60 3.99 -6.12
N LEU A 13 2.89 3.33 -5.00
CA LEU A 13 2.76 3.96 -3.67
C LEU A 13 3.61 5.23 -3.58
N ARG A 14 4.81 5.22 -4.14
CA ARG A 14 5.69 6.40 -4.19
C ARG A 14 5.17 7.47 -5.15
N GLU A 15 4.75 7.11 -6.36
CA GLU A 15 4.27 8.08 -7.34
C GLU A 15 2.99 8.80 -6.87
N MET A 16 2.02 8.06 -6.33
CA MET A 16 0.79 8.66 -5.78
C MET A 16 1.07 9.54 -4.55
N LYS A 17 2.10 9.20 -3.76
CA LYS A 17 2.58 10.06 -2.68
C LYS A 17 3.19 11.36 -3.20
N THR A 18 4.05 11.29 -4.22
CA THR A 18 4.72 12.48 -4.79
C THR A 18 3.73 13.41 -5.49
N ASN A 19 2.73 12.87 -6.18
CA ASN A 19 1.82 13.66 -7.02
C ASN A 19 0.47 13.98 -6.36
N SER A 20 0.10 13.37 -5.23
CA SER A 20 -1.30 13.41 -4.75
C SER A 20 -1.46 13.33 -3.23
N LEU A 21 -0.47 13.80 -2.48
CA LEU A 21 -0.50 13.91 -1.01
C LEU A 21 -1.79 14.61 -0.54
N GLY A 22 -2.68 13.84 0.12
CA GLY A 22 -3.94 14.33 0.68
C GLY A 22 -5.16 14.31 -0.24
N ILE A 23 -5.01 13.98 -1.53
CA ILE A 23 -6.12 13.97 -2.51
C ILE A 23 -6.88 12.64 -2.50
N TYR A 24 -6.16 11.52 -2.35
CA TYR A 24 -6.75 10.18 -2.43
C TYR A 24 -6.72 9.47 -1.08
N THR A 25 -7.83 8.82 -0.74
CA THR A 25 -7.88 7.93 0.43
C THR A 25 -7.04 6.68 0.19
N ASN A 26 -6.52 6.08 1.25
CA ASN A 26 -5.77 4.82 1.15
C ASN A 26 -6.56 3.70 0.49
N LYS A 27 -7.89 3.70 0.64
CA LYS A 27 -8.78 2.74 -0.01
C LYS A 27 -8.76 2.91 -1.53
N GLN A 28 -8.77 4.15 -2.02
CA GLN A 28 -8.66 4.45 -3.45
C GLN A 28 -7.27 4.08 -3.99
N ILE A 29 -6.21 4.37 -3.24
CA ILE A 29 -4.83 3.99 -3.61
C ILE A 29 -4.70 2.47 -3.74
N ARG A 30 -5.17 1.70 -2.73
CA ARG A 30 -5.14 0.23 -2.79
C ARG A 30 -5.93 -0.31 -3.98
N ARG A 31 -7.12 0.24 -4.23
CA ARG A 31 -7.98 -0.19 -5.34
C ARG A 31 -7.31 0.08 -6.69
N ALA A 32 -6.73 1.26 -6.88
CA ALA A 32 -6.00 1.59 -8.10
C ALA A 32 -4.80 0.65 -8.33
N ILE A 33 -4.04 0.34 -7.26
CA ILE A 33 -2.92 -0.60 -7.35
C ILE A 33 -3.40 -2.02 -7.65
N MET A 34 -4.52 -2.47 -7.06
CA MET A 34 -5.11 -3.78 -7.38
C MET A 34 -5.53 -3.86 -8.85
N GLU A 35 -6.22 -2.84 -9.36
CA GLU A 35 -6.71 -2.79 -10.73
C GLU A 35 -5.56 -2.75 -11.74
N GLU A 36 -4.48 -2.02 -11.44
CA GLU A 36 -3.31 -1.91 -12.32
C GLU A 36 -2.42 -3.16 -12.33
N ILE A 37 -2.21 -3.79 -11.17
CA ILE A 37 -1.28 -4.93 -11.03
C ILE A 37 -2.00 -6.27 -11.25
N GLY A 38 -3.34 -6.28 -11.24
CA GLY A 38 -4.15 -7.48 -11.35
C GLY A 38 -3.83 -8.43 -10.20
N THR A 39 -4.02 -7.96 -8.97
CA THR A 39 -3.77 -8.75 -7.76
C THR A 39 -4.87 -8.51 -6.72
N ASP A 40 -5.09 -9.51 -5.87
CA ASP A 40 -6.12 -9.46 -4.83
C ASP A 40 -5.77 -8.52 -3.67
N GLU A 41 -6.80 -8.06 -2.96
CA GLU A 41 -6.68 -7.10 -1.86
C GLU A 41 -5.80 -7.64 -0.73
N ARG A 42 -5.91 -8.94 -0.43
CA ARG A 42 -5.14 -9.60 0.62
C ARG A 42 -3.65 -9.57 0.30
N THR A 43 -3.27 -9.81 -0.95
CA THR A 43 -1.88 -9.71 -1.42
C THR A 43 -1.35 -8.28 -1.30
N ILE A 44 -2.14 -7.27 -1.66
CA ILE A 44 -1.75 -5.86 -1.48
C ILE A 44 -1.58 -5.52 0.00
N GLU A 45 -2.51 -5.95 0.86
CA GLU A 45 -2.44 -5.67 2.29
C GLU A 45 -1.20 -6.30 2.94
N MET A 46 -0.92 -7.57 2.64
CA MET A 46 0.30 -8.24 3.12
C MET A 46 1.57 -7.56 2.61
N THR A 47 1.54 -7.06 1.37
CA THR A 47 2.67 -6.35 0.77
C THR A 47 2.91 -5.03 1.49
N ILE A 48 1.85 -4.25 1.72
CA ILE A 48 1.95 -2.99 2.44
C ILE A 48 2.44 -3.23 3.88
N LYS A 49 1.93 -4.26 4.57
CA LYS A 49 2.43 -4.65 5.91
C LYS A 49 3.92 -4.94 5.90
N LYS A 50 4.40 -5.76 4.96
CA LYS A 50 5.84 -6.03 4.81
C LYS A 50 6.68 -4.78 4.52
N LEU A 51 6.15 -3.85 3.72
CA LEU A 51 6.85 -2.59 3.44
C LEU A 51 6.95 -1.69 4.68
N ILE A 52 5.95 -1.73 5.56
CA ILE A 52 5.99 -1.05 6.86
C ILE A 52 6.99 -1.74 7.79
N GLU A 53 6.98 -3.07 7.87
CA GLU A 53 7.94 -3.83 8.67
C GLU A 53 9.39 -3.61 8.25
N MET A 54 9.64 -3.36 6.96
CA MET A 54 10.95 -3.05 6.41
C MET A 54 11.34 -1.57 6.51
N GLU A 55 10.53 -0.74 7.19
CA GLU A 55 10.71 0.72 7.29
C GLU A 55 10.81 1.43 5.92
N MET A 56 10.34 0.78 4.85
CA MET A 56 10.31 1.33 3.50
C MET A 56 9.07 2.21 3.28
N LEU A 57 8.11 2.15 4.20
CA LEU A 57 6.86 2.87 4.15
C LEU A 57 6.35 3.15 5.57
N SER A 58 6.13 4.42 5.94
CA SER A 58 5.68 4.76 7.30
C SER A 58 4.17 4.66 7.42
N LYS A 59 3.66 4.24 8.59
CA LYS A 59 2.20 4.16 8.86
C LYS A 59 1.52 5.53 8.74
N GLU A 60 2.22 6.60 9.07
CA GLU A 60 1.76 7.99 8.93
C GLU A 60 1.56 8.38 7.45
N GLU A 61 2.39 7.83 6.55
CA GLU A 61 2.31 8.07 5.10
C GLU A 61 1.15 7.33 4.44
N LEU A 62 0.61 6.34 5.13
CA LEU A 62 -0.61 5.61 4.75
C LEU A 62 -1.84 6.13 5.49
N GLY A 63 -1.79 7.35 6.06
CA GLY A 63 -2.92 8.08 6.68
C GLY A 63 -3.90 7.24 7.50
N ASN A 64 -3.82 7.27 8.84
CA ASN A 64 -4.73 6.57 9.75
C ASN A 64 -5.19 5.19 9.23
N MET A 65 -4.23 4.34 8.88
CA MET A 65 -4.50 2.91 8.89
C MET A 65 -4.84 2.55 10.34
N LYS A 66 -6.13 2.46 10.66
CA LYS A 66 -6.58 1.53 11.70
C LYS A 66 -6.21 0.13 11.18
N ILE A 67 -4.93 -0.22 11.31
CA ILE A 67 -4.54 -1.61 11.45
C ILE A 67 -5.36 -2.03 12.65
N LYS A 68 -6.44 -2.79 12.45
CA LYS A 68 -7.09 -3.47 13.56
C LYS A 68 -5.99 -4.32 14.18
N GLU A 69 -5.39 -3.82 15.25
CA GLU A 69 -4.66 -4.63 16.19
C GLU A 69 -5.71 -5.55 16.81
N GLY A 70 -5.91 -6.70 16.15
CA GLY A 70 -6.36 -7.87 16.85
C GLY A 70 -5.15 -8.39 17.61
N ILE A 71 -5.04 -7.98 18.86
CA ILE A 71 -4.37 -8.74 19.91
C ILE A 71 -5.41 -8.80 21.04
N GLU A 72 -5.63 -10.01 21.53
CA GLU A 72 -6.61 -10.46 22.54
C GLU A 72 -6.91 -9.48 23.69
#